data_AF-A0A5N6VCY1-F1
#
_entry.id   AF-A0A5N6VCY1-F1
#
_cell.length_a   1.000
_cell.length_b   1.000
_cell.length_c   1.000
_cell.angle_alpha   90.00
_cell.angle_beta   90.00
_cell.angle_gamma   90.00
#
_symmetry.space_group_name_H-M   'P 1'
#
loop_
_entity.id
_entity.type
_entity.pdbx_description
1 polymer ?
#
loop_
_entity_poly.entity_id
_entity_poly.type
_entity_poly.pdbx_seq_one_letter_code
_entity_poly.pdbx_strand_id
1 'polypeptide(L)'
;MDSYTYHALYPIEEEITPQDHRILQNGGTSSNIERLRSRLQQSKLPPRSLKKRVEDLAYENSYLKAELAWHTETKHALLQFREEMYTMFHRMEDALVELENCLRIAESHYLSFWGLDFCNTNSNDMI
;
A
#
# COMPACT_ATOMS: atom_id res chain seq x y z
N MET A 1 0.85 -53.39 18.94
CA MET A 1 0.22 -52.15 19.46
C MET A 1 1.25 -51.08 19.19
N ASP A 2 1.22 -50.52 17.99
CA ASP A 2 2.26 -49.63 17.51
C ASP A 2 2.04 -48.25 18.12
N SER A 3 3.02 -47.83 18.92
CA SER A 3 3.01 -46.56 19.63
C SER A 3 3.11 -45.43 18.61
N TYR A 4 2.00 -44.74 18.32
CA TYR A 4 2.03 -43.50 17.56
C TYR A 4 2.72 -42.43 18.41
N THR A 5 4.01 -42.23 18.16
CA THR A 5 4.74 -41.06 18.65
C THR A 5 4.11 -39.81 18.06
N TYR A 6 3.42 -39.05 18.91
CA TYR A 6 2.86 -37.76 18.56
C TYR A 6 4.00 -36.77 18.31
N HIS A 7 4.43 -36.65 17.06
CA HIS A 7 5.28 -35.55 16.65
C HIS A 7 4.40 -34.31 16.58
N ALA A 8 4.55 -33.42 17.55
CA ALA A 8 4.01 -32.07 17.48
C ALA A 8 4.51 -31.45 16.17
N LEU A 9 3.56 -31.13 15.29
CA LEU A 9 3.86 -30.44 14.04
C LEU A 9 4.49 -29.10 14.41
N TYR A 10 5.66 -28.80 13.85
CA TYR A 10 6.30 -27.50 14.06
C TYR A 10 5.28 -26.39 13.74
N PRO A 11 5.17 -25.34 14.58
CA PRO A 11 4.32 -24.20 14.29
C PRO A 11 4.66 -23.66 12.90
N ILE A 12 3.67 -23.54 12.04
CA ILE A 12 3.84 -22.98 10.69
C ILE A 12 3.79 -21.47 10.89
N GLU A 13 4.93 -20.78 10.78
CA GLU A 13 4.97 -19.32 10.88
C GLU A 13 4.23 -18.62 9.73
N GLU A 14 3.94 -19.33 8.63
CA GLU A 14 3.11 -18.86 7.50
C GLU A 14 1.62 -19.23 7.68
N GLU A 15 1.00 -18.73 8.75
CA GLU A 15 -0.44 -18.84 8.94
C GLU A 15 -1.17 -18.07 7.83
N ILE A 16 -2.13 -18.72 7.14
CA ILE A 16 -3.01 -18.01 6.19
C ILE A 16 -3.66 -16.87 6.96
N THR A 17 -3.29 -15.64 6.58
CA THR A 17 -3.78 -14.46 7.26
C THR A 17 -5.23 -14.18 6.87
N PRO A 18 -6.00 -13.44 7.67
CA PRO A 18 -7.32 -12.97 7.26
C PRO A 18 -7.29 -12.16 5.95
N GLN A 19 -6.15 -11.53 5.63
CA GLN A 19 -5.94 -10.84 4.37
C GLN A 19 -5.83 -11.81 3.19
N ASP A 20 -5.10 -12.91 3.35
CA ASP A 20 -5.04 -13.98 2.36
C ASP A 20 -6.43 -14.52 2.04
N HIS A 21 -7.26 -14.73 3.07
CA HIS A 21 -8.64 -15.17 2.87
C HIS A 21 -9.48 -14.17 2.05
N ARG A 22 -9.32 -12.87 2.28
CA ARG A 22 -10.00 -11.82 1.49
C ARG A 22 -9.52 -11.79 0.04
N ILE A 23 -8.21 -11.96 -0.18
CA ILE A 23 -7.64 -12.05 -1.53
C ILE A 23 -8.27 -13.23 -2.28
N LEU A 24 -8.39 -14.38 -1.63
CA LEU A 24 -9.03 -15.57 -2.20
C LEU A 24 -10.50 -15.35 -2.54
N GLN A 25 -11.27 -14.70 -1.66
CA GLN A 25 -12.68 -14.38 -1.90
C GLN A 25 -12.88 -13.49 -3.15
N ASN A 26 -11.91 -12.63 -3.42
CA ASN A 26 -11.91 -11.75 -4.59
C ASN A 26 -11.36 -12.43 -5.86
N GLY A 27 -11.11 -13.73 -5.82
CA GLY A 27 -10.58 -14.51 -6.95
C GLY A 27 -9.06 -14.38 -7.14
N GLY A 28 -8.37 -13.72 -6.20
CA GLY A 28 -6.92 -13.64 -6.19
C GLY A 28 -6.26 -14.84 -5.51
N THR A 29 -4.94 -14.91 -5.58
CA THR A 29 -4.14 -15.83 -4.78
C THR A 29 -2.97 -15.08 -4.18
N SER A 30 -2.56 -15.48 -2.97
CA SER A 30 -1.34 -14.98 -2.35
C SER A 30 -0.26 -16.06 -2.32
N SER A 31 0.99 -15.66 -2.15
CA SER A 31 2.11 -16.58 -2.05
C SER A 31 1.95 -17.58 -0.91
N ASN A 32 1.36 -17.16 0.22
CA ASN A 32 1.00 -18.04 1.34
C ASN A 32 0.00 -19.13 0.91
N ILE A 33 -1.03 -18.77 0.15
CA ILE A 33 -2.04 -19.71 -0.37
C ILE A 33 -1.41 -20.71 -1.35
N GLU A 34 -0.57 -20.23 -2.27
CA GLU A 34 0.13 -21.07 -3.25
C GLU A 34 1.12 -22.06 -2.60
N ARG A 35 1.91 -21.58 -1.63
CA ARG A 35 2.86 -22.41 -0.87
C ARG A 35 2.15 -23.45 -0.03
N LEU A 36 1.05 -23.10 0.64
CA LEU A 36 0.29 -24.05 1.45
C LEU A 36 -0.23 -25.21 0.60
N ARG A 37 -0.77 -24.92 -0.59
CA ARG A 37 -1.26 -25.96 -1.51
C ARG A 37 -0.13 -26.92 -1.91
N SER A 38 1.04 -26.38 -2.20
CA SER A 38 2.24 -27.15 -2.56
C SER A 38 2.70 -28.04 -1.40
N ARG A 39 2.78 -27.51 -0.18
CA ARG A 39 3.16 -28.26 1.03
C ARG A 39 2.13 -29.34 1.40
N LEU A 40 0.83 -29.05 1.27
CA LEU A 40 -0.24 -30.04 1.48
C LEU A 40 -0.19 -31.18 0.48
N GLN A 41 0.26 -30.93 -0.75
CA GLN A 41 0.50 -32.00 -1.72
C GLN A 41 1.76 -32.80 -1.37
N GLN A 42 2.81 -32.15 -0.88
CA GLN A 42 4.04 -32.80 -0.44
C GLN A 42 3.80 -33.71 0.79
N SER A 43 2.99 -33.29 1.77
CA SER A 43 2.71 -34.07 2.99
C SER A 43 1.93 -35.36 2.75
N LYS A 44 1.19 -35.43 1.64
CA LYS A 44 0.42 -36.61 1.23
C LYS A 44 1.26 -37.68 0.52
N LEU A 45 2.51 -37.36 0.17
CA LEU A 45 3.38 -38.25 -0.58
C LEU A 45 4.27 -39.07 0.35
N PRO A 46 4.58 -40.34 0.00
CA PRO A 46 5.47 -41.18 0.79
C PRO A 46 6.88 -40.57 0.90
N PRO A 47 7.68 -40.99 1.91
CA PRO A 47 9.00 -40.42 2.17
C PRO A 47 9.88 -40.47 0.91
N ARG A 48 10.31 -39.28 0.47
CA ARG A 48 11.02 -39.07 -0.80
C ARG A 48 12.51 -39.40 -0.65
N SER A 49 13.14 -39.76 -1.77
CA SER A 49 14.60 -39.90 -1.84
C SER A 49 15.30 -38.56 -1.59
N LEU A 50 16.53 -38.60 -1.07
CA LEU A 50 17.31 -37.41 -0.72
C LEU A 50 17.50 -36.47 -1.92
N LYS A 51 17.70 -37.02 -3.13
CA LYS A 51 17.80 -36.26 -4.38
C LYS A 51 16.58 -35.37 -4.63
N LYS A 52 15.38 -35.93 -4.48
CA LYS A 52 14.13 -35.21 -4.70
C LYS A 52 13.93 -34.08 -3.68
N ARG A 53 14.36 -34.30 -2.44
CA ARG A 53 14.34 -33.27 -1.39
C ARG A 53 15.27 -32.10 -1.69
N VAL A 54 16.44 -32.36 -2.28
CA VAL A 54 17.36 -31.30 -2.73
C VAL A 54 16.75 -30.49 -3.88
N GLU A 55 16.10 -31.16 -4.84
CA GLU A 55 15.40 -30.51 -5.95
C GLU A 55 14.25 -29.62 -5.45
N ASP A 56 13.42 -30.13 -4.52
CA ASP A 56 12.33 -29.35 -3.90
C ASP A 56 12.86 -28.10 -3.18
N LEU A 57 13.93 -28.24 -2.39
CA LEU A 57 14.54 -27.11 -1.67
C LEU A 57 15.16 -26.08 -2.64
N ALA A 58 15.78 -26.52 -3.73
CA ALA A 58 16.31 -25.62 -4.74
C ALA A 58 15.20 -24.80 -5.43
N TYR A 59 14.06 -25.45 -5.69
CA TYR A 59 12.87 -24.79 -6.21
C TYR A 59 12.31 -23.76 -5.21
N GLU A 60 12.11 -24.15 -3.95
CA GLU A 60 11.62 -23.24 -2.90
C GLU A 60 12.56 -22.05 -2.70
N ASN A 61 13.88 -22.26 -2.70
CA ASN A 61 14.87 -21.18 -2.59
C ASN A 61 14.80 -20.21 -3.77
N SER A 62 14.61 -20.74 -4.99
CA SER A 62 14.45 -19.92 -6.19
C SER A 62 13.17 -19.09 -6.15
N TYR A 63 12.07 -19.69 -5.68
CA TYR A 63 10.79 -19.01 -5.49
C TYR A 63 10.89 -17.90 -4.43
N LEU A 64 11.51 -18.18 -3.28
CA LEU A 64 11.73 -17.18 -2.22
C LEU A 64 12.57 -16.00 -2.70
N LYS A 65 13.61 -16.25 -3.52
CA LYS A 65 14.41 -15.18 -4.12
C LYS A 65 13.60 -14.30 -5.08
N ALA A 66 12.76 -14.91 -5.90
CA ALA A 66 11.87 -14.18 -6.80
C ALA A 66 10.86 -13.32 -6.02
N GLU A 67 10.30 -13.87 -4.94
CA GLU A 67 9.38 -13.13 -4.07
C GLU A 67 10.07 -11.94 -3.38
N LEU A 68 11.29 -12.13 -2.86
CA LEU A 68 12.06 -11.02 -2.28
C LEU A 68 12.35 -9.93 -3.30
N ALA A 69 12.76 -10.30 -4.51
CA ALA A 69 12.98 -9.34 -5.59
C ALA A 69 11.70 -8.55 -5.91
N TRP A 70 10.57 -9.26 -6.05
CA TRP A 70 9.27 -8.63 -6.30
C TRP A 70 8.84 -7.68 -5.17
N HIS A 71 9.06 -8.05 -3.90
CA HIS A 71 8.79 -7.16 -2.78
C HIS A 71 9.66 -5.89 -2.81
N THR A 72 10.94 -6.02 -3.15
CA THR A 72 11.83 -4.86 -3.23
C THR A 72 11.42 -3.91 -4.35
N GLU A 73 11.06 -4.44 -5.51
CA GLU A 73 10.59 -3.66 -6.66
C GLU A 73 9.26 -2.98 -6.36
N THR A 74 8.30 -3.72 -5.82
CA THR A 74 6.97 -3.19 -5.46
C THR A 74 7.09 -2.10 -4.40
N LYS A 75 7.95 -2.29 -3.39
CA LYS A 75 8.21 -1.26 -2.37
C LYS A 75 8.80 0.00 -3.00
N HIS A 76 9.73 -0.14 -3.95
CA HIS A 76 10.32 1.00 -4.63
C HIS A 76 9.27 1.77 -5.45
N ALA A 77 8.45 1.06 -6.23
CA ALA A 77 7.36 1.65 -7.00
C ALA A 77 6.34 2.37 -6.11
N LEU A 78 5.97 1.78 -4.96
CA LEU A 78 5.06 2.40 -4.00
C LEU A 78 5.63 3.68 -3.37
N LEU A 79 6.95 3.71 -3.10
CA LEU A 79 7.60 4.91 -2.58
C LEU A 79 7.63 6.03 -3.62
N GLN A 80 7.95 5.71 -4.88
CA GLN A 80 7.89 6.69 -5.98
C GLN A 80 6.47 7.24 -6.16
N PHE A 81 5.47 6.36 -6.20
CA PHE A 81 4.08 6.77 -6.29
C PHE A 81 3.66 7.69 -5.14
N ARG A 82 4.13 7.41 -3.92
CA ARG A 82 3.88 8.26 -2.75
C ARG A 82 4.50 9.65 -2.91
N GLU A 83 5.72 9.76 -3.42
CA GLU A 83 6.38 11.04 -3.68
C GLU A 83 5.65 11.86 -4.76
N GLU A 84 5.21 11.19 -5.84
CA GLU A 84 4.41 11.81 -6.89
C GLU A 84 3.08 12.34 -6.35
N MET A 85 2.38 11.54 -5.52
CA MET A 85 1.15 11.97 -4.86
C MET A 85 1.38 13.20 -3.98
N TYR A 86 2.42 13.23 -3.16
CA TYR A 86 2.74 14.43 -2.36
C TYR A 86 2.97 15.65 -3.24
N THR A 87 3.72 15.49 -4.33
CA THR A 87 3.97 16.57 -5.27
C THR A 87 2.68 17.10 -5.89
N MET A 88 1.77 16.19 -6.26
CA MET A 88 0.45 16.55 -6.79
C MET A 88 -0.40 17.30 -5.76
N PHE A 89 -0.42 16.83 -4.50
CA PHE A 89 -1.14 17.51 -3.42
C PHE A 89 -0.63 18.93 -3.18
N HIS A 90 0.70 19.14 -3.13
CA HIS A 90 1.26 20.48 -2.95
C HIS A 90 0.86 21.41 -4.11
N ARG A 91 0.90 20.93 -5.36
CA ARG A 91 0.44 21.72 -6.52
C ARG A 91 -1.04 22.08 -6.44
N MET A 92 -1.87 21.17 -5.92
CA MET A 92 -3.30 21.45 -5.72
C MET A 92 -3.50 22.49 -4.61
N GLU A 93 -2.75 22.42 -3.52
CA GLU A 93 -2.76 23.42 -2.45
C GLU A 93 -2.33 24.80 -2.97
N ASP A 94 -1.22 24.88 -3.71
CA ASP A 94 -0.75 26.13 -4.32
C ASP A 94 -1.81 26.73 -5.26
N ALA A 95 -2.42 25.91 -6.11
CA ALA A 95 -3.46 26.36 -7.04
C ALA A 95 -4.72 26.87 -6.30
N LEU A 96 -5.07 26.27 -5.16
CA LEU A 96 -6.18 26.75 -4.33
C LEU A 96 -5.86 28.11 -3.70
N VAL A 97 -4.64 28.32 -3.22
CA VAL A 97 -4.19 29.61 -2.68
C VAL A 97 -4.16 30.69 -3.76
N GLU A 98 -3.69 30.36 -4.97
CA GLU A 98 -3.73 31.29 -6.11
C GLU A 98 -5.18 31.65 -6.50
N LEU A 99 -6.08 30.67 -6.50
CA LEU A 99 -7.49 30.89 -6.80
C LEU A 99 -8.15 31.80 -5.76
N GLU A 100 -7.89 31.57 -4.47
CA GLU A 100 -8.40 32.42 -3.38
C GLU A 100 -7.92 33.87 -3.54
N ASN A 101 -6.65 34.08 -3.86
CA ASN A 101 -6.09 35.40 -4.11
C ASN A 101 -6.76 36.07 -5.32
N CYS A 102 -6.95 35.34 -6.42
CA CYS A 102 -7.64 35.86 -7.60
C CYS A 102 -9.10 36.26 -7.28
N LEU A 103 -9.81 35.43 -6.51
CA LEU A 103 -11.17 35.71 -6.08
C LEU A 103 -11.23 36.97 -5.20
N ARG A 104 -10.32 37.12 -4.24
CA ARG A 104 -10.23 38.31 -3.39
C ARG A 104 -9.95 39.58 -4.20
N ILE A 105 -9.06 39.49 -5.19
CA ILE A 105 -8.78 40.62 -6.10
C ILE A 105 -10.04 40.96 -6.91
N ALA A 106 -10.71 39.96 -7.49
CA ALA A 106 -11.93 40.16 -8.26
C ALA A 106 -13.06 40.75 -7.40
N GLU A 107 -13.21 40.32 -6.15
CA GLU A 107 -14.14 40.89 -5.18
C GLU A 107 -13.83 42.36 -4.91
N SER A 108 -12.57 42.70 -4.63
CA SER A 108 -12.16 44.11 -4.41
C SER A 108 -12.43 45.00 -5.64
N HIS A 109 -12.15 44.49 -6.84
CA HIS A 109 -12.44 45.19 -8.09
C HIS A 109 -13.95 45.38 -8.31
N TYR A 110 -14.76 44.39 -7.95
CA TYR A 110 -16.20 44.50 -8.01
C TYR A 110 -16.72 45.55 -7.01
N LEU A 111 -16.31 45.48 -5.74
CA LEU A 111 -16.74 46.42 -4.70
C LEU A 111 -16.34 47.87 -5.00
N SER A 112 -15.11 48.09 -5.47
CA SER A 112 -14.61 49.40 -5.91
C SER A 112 -15.41 49.93 -7.12
N PHE A 113 -15.73 49.09 -8.11
CA PHE A 113 -16.57 49.46 -9.25
C PHE A 113 -17.96 49.95 -8.81
N TRP A 114 -18.54 49.36 -7.76
CA TRP A 114 -19.82 49.78 -7.19
C TRP A 114 -19.72 50.91 -6.16
N GLY A 115 -18.51 51.42 -5.88
CA GLY A 115 -18.30 52.50 -4.90
C GLY A 115 -18.64 52.09 -3.46
N LEU A 116 -18.63 50.78 -3.17
CA LEU A 116 -18.89 50.22 -1.85
C LEU A 116 -17.63 50.04 -1.00
N ASP A 117 -16.46 50.48 -1.50
CA ASP A 117 -15.24 50.54 -0.71
C ASP A 117 -15.48 51.40 0.53
N PHE A 118 -15.37 50.78 1.70
CA PHE A 118 -15.52 51.45 2.98
C PHE A 118 -14.53 52.61 3.05
N CYS A 119 -15.03 53.82 2.85
CA CYS A 119 -14.43 55.02 3.42
C CYS A 119 -14.38 54.78 4.93
N ASN A 120 -13.22 54.35 5.42
CA ASN A 120 -12.90 54.30 6.83
C ASN A 120 -13.03 55.74 7.34
N THR A 121 -14.21 56.04 7.89
CA THR A 121 -14.61 57.32 8.43
C THR A 121 -13.90 57.50 9.76
N ASN A 122 -12.59 57.75 9.72
CA ASN A 122 -11.93 58.44 10.80
C ASN A 122 -12.24 59.93 10.67
N SER A 123 -13.49 60.24 11.02
CA SER A 123 -13.91 61.56 11.47
C SER A 123 -13.08 61.89 12.72
N ASN A 124 -12.00 62.65 12.55
CA ASN A 124 -11.28 63.26 13.68
C ASN A 124 -10.34 64.40 13.26
N ASP A 125 -10.78 65.24 12.32
CA ASP A 125 -10.23 66.59 12.16
C ASP A 125 -11.39 67.56 11.89
N MET A 126 -11.99 68.03 12.98
CA MET A 126 -12.81 69.25 13.01
C MET A 126 -11.97 70.30 13.74
N ILE A 127 -11.52 71.31 12.98
CA ILE A 127 -10.99 72.59 13.48
C ILE A 127 -12.13 73.42 14.06
#